data_AF-A0A416ZGB0-F1
#
_entry.id   AF-A0A416ZGB0-F1
#
_cell.length_a   1.000
_cell.length_b   1.000
_cell.length_c   1.000
_cell.angle_alpha   90.00
_cell.angle_beta   90.00
_cell.angle_gamma   90.00
#
_symmetry.space_group_name_H-M   'P 1'
#
loop_
_entity.id
_entity.type
_entity.pdbx_description
1 polymer ?
#
loop_
_entity_poly.entity_id
_entity_poly.type
_entity_poly.pdbx_seq_one_letter_code
_entity_poly.pdbx_strand_id
1 'polypeptide(L)'
;MASLKVNRGRTLARSQALQILFQAEVRGESVADVLAGDFTLSKGPLADYAVEIARGVDANRERIDSALRAVSANWSLERMPGADRNLLRAAVYELYFQVADTLDAAVVINEAVEVAKAYGTDDSAGFVNGVLGRIVRERHLPSLQHVACTVTADDCEAACISALWFEIDPKRLEAEREAARAAEEARARFEAAEYGFETEDLDDMFLDPFDSSDGE
;
A
#
# COMPACT_ATOMS: atom_id res chain seq x y z
N MET A 1 -8.97 9.37 23.65
CA MET A 1 -9.58 8.14 23.11
C MET A 1 -10.21 8.46 21.76
N ALA A 2 -9.43 8.34 20.67
CA ALA A 2 -9.92 8.56 19.32
C ALA A 2 -10.78 7.35 18.89
N SER A 3 -12.09 7.58 18.91
CA SER A 3 -13.16 6.58 18.88
C SER A 3 -13.53 6.20 17.45
N LEU A 4 -13.35 4.91 17.11
CA LEU A 4 -14.18 4.02 16.25
C LEU A 4 -14.73 4.51 14.88
N LYS A 5 -14.41 5.71 14.44
CA LYS A 5 -14.68 6.25 13.08
C LYS A 5 -13.58 5.87 12.08
N VAL A 6 -12.64 5.05 12.54
CA VAL A 6 -11.47 4.57 11.81
C VAL A 6 -11.94 3.52 10.78
N ASN A 7 -11.62 3.76 9.51
CA ASN A 7 -11.38 2.75 8.46
C ASN A 7 -12.42 2.34 7.41
N ARG A 8 -13.59 2.97 7.22
CA ARG A 8 -14.36 2.68 5.96
C ARG A 8 -13.54 2.97 4.69
N GLY A 9 -12.67 3.97 4.72
CA GLY A 9 -11.74 4.29 3.62
C GLY A 9 -10.59 3.30 3.45
N ARG A 10 -10.01 2.79 4.55
CA ARG A 10 -8.86 1.85 4.49
C ARG A 10 -9.31 0.44 4.10
N THR A 11 -10.48 -0.02 4.55
CA THR A 11 -11.06 -1.30 4.07
C THR A 11 -11.34 -1.25 2.56
N LEU A 12 -11.86 -0.11 2.08
CA LEU A 12 -12.06 0.11 0.65
C LEU A 12 -10.73 0.11 -0.12
N ALA A 13 -9.74 0.84 0.36
CA ALA A 13 -8.41 0.89 -0.26
C ALA A 13 -7.75 -0.51 -0.33
N ARG A 14 -7.85 -1.33 0.73
CA ARG A 14 -7.38 -2.74 0.68
C ARG A 14 -8.11 -3.56 -0.37
N SER A 15 -9.42 -3.37 -0.48
CA SER A 15 -10.24 -4.04 -1.50
C SER A 15 -9.85 -3.61 -2.92
N GLN A 16 -9.49 -2.34 -3.11
CA GLN A 16 -9.00 -1.82 -4.39
C GLN A 16 -7.59 -2.34 -4.69
N ALA A 17 -6.68 -2.36 -3.71
CA ALA A 17 -5.34 -2.92 -3.85
C ALA A 17 -5.39 -4.39 -4.26
N LEU A 18 -6.27 -5.17 -3.62
CA LEU A 18 -6.54 -6.56 -4.00
C LEU A 18 -6.96 -6.68 -5.48
N GLN A 19 -7.86 -5.82 -5.94
CA GLN A 19 -8.33 -5.84 -7.34
C GLN A 19 -7.21 -5.48 -8.33
N ILE A 20 -6.35 -4.52 -8.00
CA ILE A 20 -5.19 -4.16 -8.84
C ILE A 20 -4.20 -5.33 -8.90
N LEU A 21 -3.83 -5.90 -7.75
CA LEU A 21 -2.91 -7.03 -7.66
C LEU A 21 -3.45 -8.26 -8.41
N PHE A 22 -4.75 -8.54 -8.29
CA PHE A 22 -5.39 -9.64 -9.01
C PHE A 22 -5.40 -9.41 -10.52
N GLN A 23 -5.68 -8.19 -10.98
CA GLN A 23 -5.63 -7.85 -12.41
C GLN A 23 -4.21 -8.00 -12.97
N ALA A 24 -3.20 -7.49 -12.26
CA ALA A 24 -1.79 -7.64 -12.64
C ALA A 24 -1.40 -9.13 -12.76
N GLU A 25 -1.80 -9.94 -11.80
CA GLU A 25 -1.51 -11.37 -11.81
C GLU A 25 -2.21 -12.12 -12.97
N VAL A 26 -3.49 -11.83 -13.22
CA VAL A 26 -4.26 -12.48 -14.29
C VAL A 26 -3.74 -12.07 -15.68
N ARG A 27 -3.31 -10.82 -15.84
CA ARG A 27 -2.76 -10.31 -17.11
C ARG A 27 -1.28 -10.67 -17.30
N GLY A 28 -0.57 -11.02 -16.23
CA GLY A 28 0.88 -11.24 -16.27
C GLY A 28 1.66 -9.93 -16.44
N GLU A 29 1.10 -8.82 -15.99
CA GLU A 29 1.65 -7.47 -16.11
C GLU A 29 2.23 -7.00 -14.77
N SER A 30 3.06 -5.95 -14.80
CA SER A 30 3.48 -5.30 -13.55
C SER A 30 2.34 -4.46 -12.96
N VAL A 31 2.38 -4.19 -11.66
CA VAL A 31 1.38 -3.30 -11.05
C VAL A 31 1.47 -1.89 -11.64
N ALA A 32 2.68 -1.44 -12.01
CA ALA A 32 2.88 -0.15 -12.66
C ALA A 32 2.15 -0.07 -14.01
N ASP A 33 2.20 -1.13 -14.83
CA ASP A 33 1.52 -1.17 -16.12
C ASP A 33 0.00 -1.15 -15.97
N VAL A 34 -0.55 -1.91 -15.02
CA VAL A 34 -2.00 -1.92 -14.74
C VAL A 34 -2.48 -0.55 -14.26
N LEU A 35 -1.69 0.13 -13.42
CA LEU A 35 -2.04 1.46 -12.92
C LEU A 35 -1.92 2.56 -14.00
N ALA A 36 -1.06 2.36 -15.01
CA ALA A 36 -0.89 3.29 -16.13
C ALA A 36 -1.92 3.07 -17.25
N GLY A 37 -2.49 1.87 -17.34
CA GLY A 37 -3.51 1.51 -18.31
C GLY A 37 -4.92 1.41 -17.73
N ASP A 38 -5.73 0.55 -18.34
CA ASP A 38 -7.12 0.35 -17.94
C ASP A 38 -7.25 -0.69 -16.82
N PHE A 39 -7.63 -0.22 -15.63
CA PHE A 39 -8.00 -1.06 -14.49
C PHE A 39 -9.48 -0.90 -14.14
N THR A 40 -10.06 -1.95 -13.57
CA THR A 40 -11.45 -1.93 -13.08
C THR A 40 -11.48 -1.96 -11.56
N LEU A 41 -12.34 -1.13 -10.96
CA LEU A 41 -12.62 -1.14 -9.54
C LEU A 41 -14.11 -1.38 -9.27
N SER A 42 -14.40 -2.08 -8.19
CA SER A 42 -15.77 -2.35 -7.75
C SER A 42 -16.47 -1.12 -7.18
N LYS A 43 -15.72 -0.19 -6.58
CA LYS A 43 -16.25 0.99 -5.88
C LYS A 43 -15.27 2.15 -5.90
N GLY A 44 -15.81 3.34 -6.15
CA GLY A 44 -15.15 4.63 -5.97
C GLY A 44 -13.93 4.87 -6.86
N PRO A 45 -13.35 6.08 -6.80
CA PRO A 45 -12.04 6.33 -7.40
C PRO A 45 -10.96 5.53 -6.68
N LEU A 46 -9.86 5.24 -7.37
CA LEU A 46 -8.71 4.56 -6.78
C LEU A 46 -8.13 5.40 -5.65
N ALA A 47 -8.04 4.84 -4.45
CA ALA A 47 -7.42 5.52 -3.32
C ALA A 47 -5.89 5.45 -3.40
N ASP A 48 -5.20 6.53 -3.01
CA ASP A 48 -3.73 6.57 -2.98
C ASP A 48 -3.14 5.46 -2.10
N TYR A 49 -3.79 5.16 -0.98
CA TYR A 49 -3.39 4.06 -0.10
C TYR A 49 -3.47 2.69 -0.80
N ALA A 50 -4.42 2.51 -1.73
CA ALA A 50 -4.48 1.28 -2.52
C ALA A 50 -3.29 1.17 -3.49
N VAL A 51 -2.89 2.29 -4.08
CA VAL A 51 -1.71 2.37 -4.96
C VAL A 51 -0.44 2.05 -4.19
N GLU A 52 -0.28 2.60 -2.98
CA GLU A 52 0.85 2.33 -2.09
C GLU A 52 0.97 0.84 -1.80
N ILE A 53 -0.12 0.21 -1.34
CA ILE A 53 -0.14 -1.23 -1.05
C ILE A 53 0.20 -2.03 -2.30
N ALA A 54 -0.43 -1.74 -3.44
CA ALA A 54 -0.23 -2.52 -4.66
C ALA A 54 1.23 -2.44 -5.15
N ARG A 55 1.81 -1.23 -5.22
CA ARG A 55 3.20 -1.03 -5.63
C ARG A 55 4.19 -1.63 -4.63
N GLY A 56 3.91 -1.47 -3.35
CA GLY A 56 4.74 -2.00 -2.28
C GLY A 56 4.78 -3.53 -2.25
N VAL A 57 3.64 -4.18 -2.52
CA VAL A 57 3.56 -5.62 -2.72
C VAL A 57 4.37 -6.06 -3.94
N ASP A 58 4.22 -5.38 -5.08
CA ASP A 58 4.95 -5.72 -6.31
C ASP A 58 6.47 -5.64 -6.09
N ALA A 59 6.93 -4.57 -5.44
CA ALA A 59 8.35 -4.36 -5.11
C ALA A 59 8.93 -5.39 -4.12
N ASN A 60 8.11 -5.95 -3.24
CA ASN A 60 8.55 -6.90 -2.20
C ASN A 60 8.03 -8.32 -2.41
N ARG A 61 7.52 -8.63 -3.60
CA ARG A 61 6.77 -9.86 -3.89
C ARG A 61 7.51 -11.12 -3.48
N GLU A 62 8.79 -11.22 -3.81
CA GLU A 62 9.61 -12.41 -3.49
C GLU A 62 9.77 -12.62 -1.98
N ARG A 63 9.99 -11.54 -1.22
CA ARG A 63 10.15 -11.58 0.24
C ARG A 63 8.85 -11.98 0.93
N ILE A 64 7.75 -11.39 0.47
CA ILE A 64 6.39 -11.66 0.94
C ILE A 64 6.02 -13.12 0.63
N ASP A 65 6.21 -13.58 -0.60
CA ASP A 65 5.88 -14.95 -1.01
C ASP A 65 6.75 -15.97 -0.26
N SER A 66 8.04 -15.68 -0.03
CA SER A 66 8.90 -16.52 0.80
C SER A 66 8.35 -16.66 2.23
N ALA A 67 7.88 -15.56 2.83
CA ALA A 67 7.32 -15.59 4.18
C ALA A 67 6.01 -16.40 4.22
N LEU A 68 5.14 -16.21 3.22
CA LEU A 68 3.90 -16.96 3.11
C LEU A 68 4.17 -18.45 2.93
N ARG A 69 5.12 -18.85 2.09
CA ARG A 69 5.52 -20.26 1.92
C ARG A 69 6.02 -20.89 3.22
N ALA A 70 6.80 -20.14 4.01
CA ALA A 70 7.34 -20.64 5.29
C ALA A 70 6.25 -21.01 6.30
N VAL A 71 5.14 -20.26 6.34
CA VAL A 71 4.02 -20.52 7.27
C VAL A 71 2.91 -21.40 6.70
N SER A 72 2.95 -21.70 5.40
CA SER A 72 1.93 -22.46 4.67
C SER A 72 2.41 -23.87 4.29
N ALA A 73 3.07 -24.56 5.22
CA ALA A 73 3.72 -25.86 5.01
C ALA A 73 2.89 -26.93 4.25
N ASN A 74 1.55 -26.88 4.33
CA ASN A 74 0.65 -27.83 3.65
C ASN A 74 -0.07 -27.25 2.42
N TRP A 75 0.19 -26.00 2.04
CA TRP A 75 -0.53 -25.30 0.98
C TRP A 75 0.43 -24.48 0.12
N SER A 76 0.74 -24.99 -1.08
CA SER A 76 1.51 -24.22 -2.07
C SER A 76 0.75 -22.94 -2.44
N LEU A 77 1.44 -21.80 -2.43
CA LEU A 77 0.89 -20.49 -2.80
C LEU A 77 0.16 -20.53 -4.16
N GLU A 78 0.69 -21.32 -5.08
CA GLU A 78 0.21 -21.47 -6.45
C GLU A 78 -1.16 -22.17 -6.51
N ARG A 79 -1.55 -22.90 -5.46
CA ARG A 79 -2.86 -23.57 -5.34
C ARG A 79 -3.89 -22.75 -4.59
N MET A 80 -3.51 -21.59 -4.04
CA MET A 80 -4.45 -20.67 -3.39
C MET A 80 -5.29 -19.94 -4.46
N PRO A 81 -6.57 -19.65 -4.19
CA PRO A 81 -7.34 -18.73 -5.01
C PRO A 81 -6.57 -17.41 -5.17
N GLY A 82 -6.57 -16.84 -6.38
CA GLY A 82 -5.81 -15.61 -6.66
C GLY A 82 -6.24 -14.44 -5.75
N ALA A 83 -7.53 -14.37 -5.38
CA ALA A 83 -8.02 -13.40 -4.41
C ALA A 83 -7.34 -13.56 -3.04
N ASP A 84 -7.34 -14.77 -2.47
CA ASP A 84 -6.75 -15.04 -1.15
C ASP A 84 -5.25 -14.83 -1.16
N ARG A 85 -4.55 -15.28 -2.20
CA ARG A 85 -3.10 -15.09 -2.35
C ARG A 85 -2.72 -13.60 -2.38
N ASN A 86 -3.40 -12.80 -3.20
CA ASN A 86 -3.09 -11.37 -3.30
C ASN A 86 -3.51 -10.59 -2.05
N LEU A 87 -4.58 -11.02 -1.37
CA LEU A 87 -4.99 -10.43 -0.10
C LEU A 87 -3.99 -10.71 1.01
N LEU A 88 -3.46 -11.93 1.09
CA LEU A 88 -2.38 -12.28 2.00
C LEU A 88 -1.12 -11.46 1.71
N ARG A 89 -0.76 -11.27 0.44
CA ARG A 89 0.38 -10.43 0.05
C ARG A 89 0.20 -8.99 0.53
N ALA A 90 -0.97 -8.40 0.29
CA ALA A 90 -1.31 -7.05 0.75
C ALA A 90 -1.21 -6.91 2.28
N ALA A 91 -1.78 -7.85 3.03
CA ALA A 91 -1.74 -7.82 4.49
C ALA A 91 -0.31 -7.97 5.04
N VAL A 92 0.52 -8.83 4.45
CA VAL A 92 1.93 -8.97 4.86
C VAL A 92 2.73 -7.70 4.56
N TYR A 93 2.47 -7.04 3.42
CA TYR A 93 3.05 -5.74 3.12
C TYR A 93 2.73 -4.72 4.22
N GLU A 94 1.45 -4.57 4.57
CA GLU A 94 1.02 -3.64 5.63
C GLU A 94 1.63 -3.96 7.00
N LEU A 95 1.83 -5.24 7.32
CA LEU A 95 2.39 -5.67 8.61
C LEU A 95 3.89 -5.39 8.77
N TYR A 96 4.68 -5.45 7.69
CA TYR A 96 6.15 -5.50 7.79
C TYR A 96 6.90 -4.47 6.94
N PHE A 97 6.25 -3.86 5.95
CA PHE A 97 6.91 -3.00 4.98
C PHE A 97 6.33 -1.59 4.96
N GLN A 98 5.11 -1.39 5.46
CA GLN A 98 4.51 -0.08 5.56
C GLN A 98 5.16 0.73 6.69
N VAL A 99 5.78 1.86 6.33
CA VAL A 99 6.57 2.70 7.25
C VAL A 99 5.79 3.93 7.74
N ALA A 100 4.79 4.39 6.97
CA ALA A 100 4.09 5.64 7.26
C ALA A 100 3.14 5.58 8.47
N ASP A 101 2.49 4.43 8.68
CA ASP A 101 1.56 4.19 9.78
C ASP A 101 1.80 2.79 10.35
N THR A 102 2.40 2.68 11.53
CA THR A 102 2.49 1.40 12.25
C THR A 102 1.09 1.00 12.72
N LEU A 103 0.44 0.13 11.96
CA LEU A 103 -0.87 -0.41 12.31
C LEU A 103 -0.72 -1.56 13.31
N ASP A 104 -1.67 -1.66 14.25
CA ASP A 104 -1.77 -2.85 15.11
C ASP A 104 -2.03 -4.08 14.22
N ALA A 105 -1.23 -5.13 14.40
CA ALA A 105 -1.36 -6.36 13.64
C ALA A 105 -2.78 -6.95 13.72
N ALA A 106 -3.46 -6.81 14.87
CA ALA A 106 -4.84 -7.25 15.03
C ALA A 106 -5.80 -6.50 14.10
N VAL A 107 -5.57 -5.21 13.87
CA VAL A 107 -6.37 -4.39 12.96
C VAL A 107 -6.12 -4.84 11.52
N VAL A 108 -4.86 -4.99 11.09
CA VAL A 108 -4.56 -5.44 9.72
C VAL A 108 -5.17 -6.81 9.44
N ILE A 109 -5.07 -7.75 10.38
CA ILE A 109 -5.67 -9.08 10.27
C ILE A 109 -7.19 -8.99 10.16
N ASN A 110 -7.84 -8.23 11.05
CA ASN A 110 -9.30 -8.10 11.04
C ASN A 110 -9.80 -7.51 9.72
N GLU A 111 -9.12 -6.48 9.21
CA GLU A 111 -9.46 -5.85 7.94
C GLU A 111 -9.26 -6.80 6.76
N ALA A 112 -8.16 -7.56 6.73
CA ALA A 112 -7.95 -8.59 5.72
C ALA A 112 -9.05 -9.66 5.76
N VAL A 113 -9.49 -10.08 6.95
CA VAL A 113 -10.59 -11.05 7.11
C VAL A 113 -11.91 -10.49 6.57
N GLU A 114 -12.22 -9.21 6.82
CA GLU A 114 -13.42 -8.58 6.27
C GLU A 114 -13.37 -8.49 4.74
N VAL A 115 -12.22 -8.19 4.16
CA VAL A 115 -12.04 -8.22 2.69
C VAL A 115 -12.17 -9.65 2.15
N ALA A 116 -11.64 -10.66 2.85
CA ALA A 116 -11.76 -12.07 2.44
C ALA A 116 -13.21 -12.53 2.38
N LYS A 117 -14.08 -12.07 3.29
CA LYS A 117 -15.52 -12.36 3.25
C LYS A 117 -16.21 -11.78 2.02
N ALA A 118 -15.68 -10.68 1.47
CA ALA A 118 -16.28 -9.98 0.33
C ALA A 118 -15.82 -10.52 -1.03
N TYR A 119 -14.58 -11.01 -1.13
CA TYR A 119 -13.95 -11.41 -2.41
C TYR A 119 -13.52 -12.87 -2.48
N GLY A 120 -13.51 -13.58 -1.35
CA GLY A 120 -13.12 -14.98 -1.26
C GLY A 120 -14.29 -15.96 -1.31
N THR A 121 -14.02 -17.18 -0.89
CA THR A 121 -14.99 -18.27 -0.69
C THR A 121 -15.43 -18.34 0.78
N ASP A 122 -16.38 -19.24 1.09
CA ASP A 122 -16.87 -19.46 2.45
C ASP A 122 -15.75 -19.79 3.46
N ASP A 123 -14.68 -20.45 3.00
CA ASP A 123 -13.53 -20.85 3.83
C ASP A 123 -12.41 -19.79 3.89
N SER A 124 -12.45 -18.76 3.04
CA SER A 124 -11.35 -17.80 2.87
C SER A 124 -11.09 -16.96 4.11
N ALA A 125 -12.15 -16.54 4.82
CA ALA A 125 -12.02 -15.74 6.04
C ALA A 125 -11.23 -16.47 7.14
N GLY A 126 -11.54 -17.74 7.38
CA GLY A 126 -10.83 -18.57 8.36
C GLY A 126 -9.40 -18.87 7.93
N PHE A 127 -9.20 -19.14 6.64
CA PHE A 127 -7.88 -19.39 6.07
C PHE A 127 -6.94 -18.18 6.21
N VAL A 128 -7.38 -16.99 5.78
CA VAL A 128 -6.60 -15.74 5.86
C VAL A 128 -6.22 -15.43 7.30
N ASN A 129 -7.18 -15.52 8.23
CA ASN A 129 -6.92 -15.32 9.66
C ASN A 129 -5.86 -16.29 10.19
N GLY A 130 -5.96 -17.57 9.82
CA GLY A 130 -5.02 -18.61 10.24
C GLY A 130 -3.60 -18.41 9.72
N VAL A 131 -3.44 -17.99 8.46
CA VAL A 131 -2.13 -17.71 7.86
C VAL A 131 -1.49 -16.46 8.47
N LEU A 132 -2.22 -15.33 8.50
CA LEU A 132 -1.67 -14.08 9.04
C LEU A 132 -1.36 -14.19 10.54
N GLY A 133 -2.22 -14.87 11.30
CA GLY A 133 -1.95 -15.14 12.70
C GLY A 133 -0.68 -15.99 12.92
N ARG A 134 -0.35 -16.89 11.99
CA ARG A 134 0.93 -17.62 12.03
C ARG A 134 2.11 -16.71 11.69
N ILE A 135 2.00 -15.87 10.67
CA ILE A 135 3.06 -14.91 10.30
C ILE A 135 3.41 -14.02 11.49
N VAL A 136 2.42 -13.44 12.17
CA VAL A 136 2.66 -12.54 13.30
C VAL A 136 3.26 -13.25 14.51
N ARG A 137 2.94 -14.54 14.71
CA ARG A 137 3.52 -15.35 15.80
C ARG A 137 4.93 -15.85 15.47
N GLU A 138 5.24 -16.06 14.20
CA GLU A 138 6.53 -16.57 13.75
C GLU A 138 7.59 -15.47 13.84
N ARG A 139 8.40 -15.54 14.91
CA ARG A 139 9.43 -14.54 15.20
C ARG A 139 10.71 -14.71 14.38
N HIS A 140 10.79 -15.71 13.50
CA HIS A 140 11.98 -16.00 12.70
C HIS A 140 11.63 -16.22 11.24
N LEU A 141 11.14 -15.18 10.55
CA LEU A 141 10.94 -15.18 9.10
C LEU A 141 12.07 -14.37 8.45
N PRO A 142 13.17 -15.01 7.98
CA PRO A 142 14.36 -14.29 7.50
C PRO A 142 14.07 -13.36 6.33
N SER A 143 13.09 -13.71 5.49
CA SER A 143 12.65 -12.90 4.34
C SER A 143 11.98 -11.58 4.76
N LEU A 144 11.40 -11.54 5.96
CA LEU A 144 10.82 -10.34 6.57
C LEU A 144 11.82 -9.63 7.50
N GLN A 145 12.86 -10.33 8.00
CA GLN A 145 13.77 -9.83 9.04
C GLN A 145 15.09 -9.22 8.58
N HIS A 146 15.38 -9.16 7.28
CA HIS A 146 16.59 -8.49 6.80
C HIS A 146 16.27 -7.19 6.06
N VAL A 147 16.57 -6.06 6.71
CA VAL A 147 17.04 -4.84 6.03
C VAL A 147 18.57 -4.73 6.12
N ALA A 148 19.26 -5.63 6.81
CA ALA A 148 20.71 -5.56 6.96
C ALA A 148 21.45 -6.70 6.26
N CYS A 149 22.43 -6.32 5.44
CA CYS A 149 23.68 -7.04 5.13
C CYS A 149 23.77 -7.90 3.85
N THR A 150 24.36 -7.29 2.81
CA THR A 150 25.25 -7.98 1.85
C THR A 150 26.71 -7.98 2.31
N VAL A 151 27.00 -7.74 3.59
CA VAL A 151 28.38 -7.79 4.12
C VAL A 151 28.54 -9.05 4.99
N THR A 152 29.61 -9.78 4.72
CA THR A 152 29.93 -11.08 5.32
C THR A 152 30.20 -10.98 6.83
N ALA A 153 30.07 -12.13 7.49
CA ALA A 153 29.86 -12.35 8.92
C ALA A 153 30.96 -11.90 9.92
N ASP A 154 31.93 -11.07 9.54
CA ASP A 154 33.13 -10.86 10.38
C ASP A 154 33.17 -9.54 11.18
N ASP A 155 32.26 -8.58 11.00
CA ASP A 155 32.35 -7.26 11.65
C ASP A 155 31.19 -6.92 12.60
N CYS A 156 30.80 -7.84 13.48
CA CYS A 156 29.58 -7.69 14.30
C CYS A 156 29.71 -6.93 15.64
N GLU A 157 30.86 -6.35 16.02
CA GLU A 157 31.01 -5.81 17.40
C GLU A 157 31.01 -4.27 17.55
N ALA A 158 30.76 -3.48 16.49
CA ALA A 158 30.73 -2.01 16.62
C ALA A 158 29.47 -1.29 16.10
N ALA A 159 28.60 -1.93 15.31
CA ALA A 159 27.49 -1.23 14.63
C ALA A 159 26.14 -1.27 15.39
N CYS A 160 26.02 -2.07 16.45
CA CYS A 160 24.72 -2.39 17.06
C CYS A 160 24.12 -1.30 17.96
N ILE A 161 24.75 -0.14 18.17
CA ILE A 161 24.21 0.89 19.10
C ILE A 161 24.15 2.33 18.52
N SER A 162 24.63 2.65 17.30
CA SER A 162 24.80 4.06 16.91
C SER A 162 24.10 4.60 15.66
N ALA A 163 23.09 3.96 15.06
CA ALA A 163 22.40 4.58 13.92
C ALA A 163 20.90 4.26 13.85
N LEU A 164 20.16 4.71 14.87
CA LEU A 164 18.93 5.43 14.59
C LEU A 164 19.32 6.59 13.62
N TRP A 165 18.64 6.71 12.47
CA TRP A 165 18.57 7.92 11.60
C TRP A 165 19.64 8.11 10.51
N PHE A 166 19.64 7.28 9.44
CA PHE A 166 20.17 7.77 8.15
C PHE A 166 19.24 7.40 6.99
N GLU A 167 18.31 8.33 6.76
CA GLU A 167 17.86 8.85 5.46
C GLU A 167 17.38 7.87 4.39
N ILE A 168 16.04 7.84 4.22
CA ILE A 168 15.44 7.91 2.88
C ILE A 168 16.28 8.94 2.11
N ASP A 169 16.98 8.49 1.06
CA ASP A 169 17.81 9.36 0.21
C ASP A 169 17.06 10.65 -0.08
N PRO A 170 17.46 11.80 0.50
CA PRO A 170 16.68 13.02 0.41
C PRO A 170 16.59 13.50 -1.04
N LYS A 171 17.58 13.17 -1.88
CA LYS A 171 17.54 13.47 -3.32
C LYS A 171 16.52 12.62 -4.06
N ARG A 172 16.32 11.37 -3.64
CA ARG A 172 15.29 10.49 -4.22
C ARG A 172 13.89 10.92 -3.83
N LEU A 173 13.68 11.28 -2.56
CA LEU A 173 12.39 11.80 -2.09
C LEU A 173 12.06 13.15 -2.74
N GLU A 174 13.06 14.01 -2.94
CA GLU A 174 12.91 15.27 -3.65
C GLU A 174 12.61 15.05 -5.14
N ALA A 175 13.31 14.11 -5.80
CA ALA A 175 13.02 13.72 -7.18
C ALA A 175 11.61 13.13 -7.37
N GLU A 176 11.13 12.31 -6.42
CA GLU A 176 9.78 11.75 -6.46
C GLU A 176 8.71 12.84 -6.22
N ARG A 177 8.99 13.83 -5.35
CA ARG A 177 8.11 15.00 -5.14
C ARG A 177 8.09 15.95 -6.33
N GLU A 178 9.24 16.18 -6.96
CA GLU A 178 9.35 16.96 -8.20
C GLU A 178 8.60 16.27 -9.34
N ALA A 179 8.74 14.94 -9.48
CA ALA A 179 8.00 14.16 -10.46
C ALA A 179 6.48 14.20 -10.21
N ALA A 180 6.04 14.13 -8.95
CA ALA A 180 4.64 14.26 -8.59
C ALA A 180 4.08 15.66 -8.92
N ARG A 181 4.81 16.73 -8.58
CA ARG A 181 4.43 18.11 -8.93
C ARG A 181 4.39 18.33 -10.44
N ALA A 182 5.37 17.81 -11.17
CA ALA A 182 5.41 17.90 -12.63
C ALA A 182 4.24 17.15 -13.29
N ALA A 183 3.83 16.00 -12.74
CA ALA A 183 2.66 15.26 -13.20
C ALA A 183 1.34 16.02 -12.92
N GLU A 184 1.24 16.68 -11.76
CA GLU A 184 0.09 17.54 -11.41
C GLU A 184 0.01 18.78 -12.32
N GLU A 185 1.14 19.46 -12.56
CA GLU A 185 1.20 20.58 -13.50
C GLU A 185 0.89 20.15 -14.94
N ALA A 186 1.39 18.99 -15.37
CA ALA A 186 1.09 18.46 -16.71
C ALA A 186 -0.39 18.13 -16.85
N ARG A 187 -1.02 17.58 -15.80
CA ARG A 187 -2.46 17.33 -15.75
C ARG A 187 -3.26 18.62 -15.77
N ALA A 188 -2.88 19.62 -14.98
CA ALA A 188 -3.53 20.93 -14.97
C ALA A 188 -3.38 21.66 -16.31
N ARG A 189 -2.20 21.57 -16.96
CA ARG A 189 -1.98 22.11 -18.32
C ARG A 189 -2.81 21.38 -19.38
N PHE A 190 -2.93 20.06 -19.27
CA PHE A 190 -3.78 19.27 -20.16
C PHE A 190 -5.25 19.63 -19.98
N GLU A 191 -5.71 19.77 -18.73
CA GLU A 191 -7.09 20.15 -18.38
C GLU A 191 -7.41 21.60 -18.81
N ALA A 192 -6.47 22.53 -18.66
CA ALA A 192 -6.58 23.90 -19.17
C ALA A 192 -6.59 23.97 -20.70
N ALA A 193 -5.81 23.11 -21.38
CA ALA A 193 -5.80 23.00 -22.85
C ALA A 193 -7.07 22.32 -23.40
N GLU A 194 -7.67 21.41 -22.64
CA GLU A 194 -8.91 20.70 -23.00
C GLU A 194 -10.16 21.56 -22.77
N TYR A 195 -10.15 22.47 -21.77
CA TYR A 195 -11.28 23.35 -21.43
C TYR A 195 -11.11 24.84 -21.75
N GLY A 196 -9.95 25.27 -22.27
CA GLY A 196 -9.72 26.60 -22.83
C GLY A 196 -9.75 27.76 -21.82
N PHE A 197 -9.19 27.57 -20.62
CA PHE A 197 -9.12 28.60 -19.58
C PHE A 197 -7.67 29.08 -19.34
N GLU A 198 -7.46 30.40 -19.22
CA GLU A 198 -6.14 30.97 -18.89
C GLU A 198 -5.87 30.83 -17.38
N THR A 199 -4.62 30.54 -17.01
CA THR A 199 -4.20 30.20 -15.63
C THR A 199 -4.31 31.35 -14.62
N GLU A 200 -4.66 32.55 -15.06
CA GLU A 200 -4.77 33.74 -14.19
C GLU A 200 -6.14 33.87 -13.49
N ASP A 201 -7.15 33.08 -13.87
CA ASP A 201 -8.51 33.19 -13.28
C ASP A 201 -8.73 32.31 -12.03
N LEU A 202 -7.76 31.48 -11.63
CA LEU A 202 -7.95 30.51 -10.54
C LEU A 202 -7.65 31.06 -9.13
N ASP A 203 -6.91 32.16 -9.02
CA ASP A 203 -6.63 32.80 -7.72
C ASP A 203 -7.84 33.60 -7.19
N ASP A 204 -8.75 34.05 -8.06
CA ASP A 204 -9.96 34.80 -7.68
C ASP A 204 -11.12 33.90 -7.22
N MET A 205 -11.01 32.57 -7.37
CA MET A 205 -12.07 31.64 -6.98
C MET A 205 -11.99 31.20 -5.50
N PHE A 206 -10.91 31.56 -4.79
CA PHE A 206 -10.69 31.28 -3.36
C PHE A 206 -10.77 32.52 -2.46
N LEU A 207 -11.41 33.59 -2.91
CA LEU A 207 -11.86 34.65 -1.99
C LEU A 207 -13.06 34.14 -1.19
N ASP A 208 -12.79 33.87 0.09
CA ASP A 208 -13.72 33.44 1.12
C ASP A 208 -14.97 34.36 1.18
N PRO A 209 -16.20 33.85 0.98
CA PRO A 209 -17.41 34.66 1.09
C PRO A 209 -17.73 35.12 2.53
N PHE A 210 -16.89 34.78 3.51
CA PHE A 210 -17.17 34.97 4.94
C PHE A 210 -16.22 35.92 5.68
N ASP A 211 -15.63 36.90 5.01
CA ASP A 211 -15.09 38.09 5.69
C ASP A 211 -16.04 39.29 5.52
N SER A 212 -17.21 39.20 6.15
CA SER A 212 -18.05 40.36 6.42
C SER A 212 -17.55 41.02 7.71
N SER A 213 -16.53 41.86 7.57
CA SER A 213 -16.26 42.94 8.51
C SER A 213 -17.36 43.99 8.40
N ASP A 214 -18.50 43.77 9.05
CA ASP A 214 -19.43 44.85 9.33
C ASP A 214 -18.99 45.53 10.63
N GLY A 215 -18.37 46.69 10.46
CA GLY A 215 -18.22 47.67 11.52
C GLY A 215 -19.50 48.50 11.67
N GLU A 216 -20.00 48.56 12.90
CA GLU A 216 -20.54 49.76 13.54
C GLU A 216 -20.17 49.74 15.03
#